data_AF-A0A6V7IXP5-F1
#
_entry.id   AF-A0A6V7IXP5-F1
#
_cell.length_a   1.000
_cell.length_b   1.000
_cell.length_c   1.000
_cell.angle_alpha   90.00
_cell.angle_beta   90.00
_cell.angle_gamma   90.00
#
_symmetry.space_group_name_H-M   'P 1'
#
loop_
_entity.id
_entity.type
_entity.pdbx_description
1 polymer ?
#
loop_
_entity_poly.entity_id
_entity_poly.type
_entity_poly.pdbx_seq_one_letter_code
_entity_poly.pdbx_strand_id
1 'polypeptide(L)'
;DPNTGFMTNTPLEVFTITPGRRYRFRLINSFGSVCPAQITFQGHSLTLIATDGEPVQPVQVDTVISFSGERYDFVINADQPVGAYWIQLRGLGECGIKRAQQLAILRYARGPYQPASAPPTYDVGLPQGV
;
A
#
# COMPACT_ATOMS: atom_id res chain seq x y z
N ASP A 1 17.09 7.91 -4.69
CA ASP A 1 18.39 7.46 -5.25
C ASP A 1 19.28 7.04 -4.08
N PRO A 2 19.68 5.76 -4.02
CA PRO A 2 20.51 5.23 -2.94
C PRO A 2 21.94 5.80 -2.93
N ASN A 3 22.43 6.34 -4.05
CA ASN A 3 23.78 6.91 -4.13
C ASN A 3 23.82 8.36 -3.62
N THR A 4 22.76 9.13 -3.85
CA THR A 4 22.69 10.56 -3.46
C THR A 4 21.82 10.80 -2.23
N GLY A 5 21.05 9.81 -1.78
CA GLY A 5 20.04 9.97 -0.73
C GLY A 5 18.83 10.80 -1.16
N PHE A 6 18.80 11.30 -2.41
CA PHE A 6 17.74 12.16 -2.90
C PHE A 6 16.46 11.35 -3.13
N MET A 7 15.38 11.74 -2.47
CA MET A 7 14.04 11.19 -2.66
C MET A 7 13.17 12.25 -3.32
N THR A 8 12.30 11.85 -4.26
CA THR A 8 11.31 12.77 -4.82
C THR A 8 10.34 13.16 -3.72
N ASN A 9 10.41 14.42 -3.28
CA ASN A 9 9.55 14.97 -2.24
C ASN A 9 8.21 15.43 -2.84
N THR A 10 7.35 14.45 -3.13
CA THR A 10 5.93 14.70 -3.39
C THR A 10 5.17 14.60 -2.06
N PRO A 11 4.18 15.47 -1.80
CA PRO A 11 3.29 15.30 -0.65
C PRO A 11 2.69 13.89 -0.62
N LEU A 12 2.59 13.30 0.57
CA LEU A 12 2.01 11.97 0.73
C LEU A 12 0.50 12.01 0.46
N GLU A 13 0.02 11.05 -0.31
CA GLU A 13 -1.42 10.89 -0.56
C GLU A 13 -2.13 10.41 0.71
N VAL A 14 -3.35 10.91 0.97
CA VAL A 14 -4.12 10.60 2.18
C VAL A 14 -5.49 10.02 1.81
N PHE A 15 -5.66 8.73 2.03
CA PHE A 15 -6.94 8.04 1.88
C PHE A 15 -7.72 8.08 3.19
N THR A 16 -8.79 8.87 3.23
CA THR A 16 -9.64 8.95 4.44
C THR A 16 -10.75 7.89 4.43
N ILE A 17 -10.81 7.09 5.49
CA ILE A 17 -11.81 6.03 5.70
C ILE A 17 -12.59 6.25 7.01
N THR A 18 -13.85 5.82 7.04
CA THR A 18 -14.71 5.95 8.22
C THR A 18 -14.67 4.64 9.02
N PRO A 19 -14.48 4.70 10.36
CA PRO A 19 -14.48 3.50 11.21
C PRO A 19 -15.74 2.64 10.99
N GLY A 20 -15.56 1.32 10.99
CA GLY A 20 -16.63 0.32 10.81
C GLY A 20 -17.15 0.16 9.37
N ARG A 21 -16.63 0.92 8.40
CA ARG A 21 -16.99 0.76 6.98
C ARG A 21 -16.02 -0.17 6.26
N ARG A 22 -16.44 -0.65 5.09
CA ARG A 22 -15.61 -1.42 4.16
C ARG A 22 -15.38 -0.61 2.89
N TYR A 23 -14.17 -0.68 2.37
CA TYR A 23 -13.75 0.10 1.20
C TYR A 23 -13.16 -0.84 0.15
N ARG A 24 -13.68 -0.79 -1.07
CA ARG A 24 -13.08 -1.45 -2.24
C ARG A 24 -12.03 -0.52 -2.83
N PHE A 25 -10.77 -0.88 -2.70
CA PHE A 25 -9.66 -0.25 -3.39
C PHE A 25 -9.51 -0.88 -4.77
N ARG A 26 -9.16 -0.05 -5.76
CA ARG A 26 -8.80 -0.47 -7.11
C ARG A 26 -7.36 -0.07 -7.37
N LEU A 27 -6.46 -1.03 -7.22
CA LEU A 27 -5.05 -0.84 -7.51
C LEU A 27 -4.85 -0.96 -9.02
N ILE A 28 -4.20 0.05 -9.61
CA ILE A 28 -3.78 0.03 -11.01
C ILE A 28 -2.28 0.25 -11.00
N ASN A 29 -1.51 -0.76 -11.41
CA ASN A 29 -0.07 -0.58 -11.56
C ASN A 29 0.23 0.06 -12.92
N SER A 30 0.50 1.36 -12.92
CA SER A 30 0.85 2.15 -14.10
C SER A 30 2.35 2.43 -14.22
N PHE A 31 3.21 1.59 -13.64
CA PHE A 31 4.65 1.80 -13.72
C PHE A 31 5.15 1.82 -15.16
N GLY A 32 6.00 2.79 -15.49
CA GLY A 32 6.75 2.82 -16.75
C GLY A 32 7.95 1.86 -16.80
N SER A 33 8.14 1.05 -15.75
CA SER A 33 9.20 0.05 -15.62
C SER A 33 8.62 -1.36 -15.56
N VAL A 34 9.44 -2.38 -15.82
CA VAL A 34 9.04 -3.80 -15.73
C VAL A 34 9.03 -4.35 -14.29
N CYS A 35 9.44 -3.55 -13.31
CA CYS A 35 9.50 -3.95 -11.92
C CYS A 35 8.13 -4.30 -11.32
N PRO A 36 8.03 -5.40 -10.53
CA PRO A 36 6.86 -5.63 -9.69
C PRO A 36 6.73 -4.56 -8.61
N ALA A 37 5.49 -4.15 -8.32
CA ALA A 37 5.11 -3.31 -7.20
C ALA A 37 4.50 -4.19 -6.10
N GLN A 38 4.97 -4.02 -4.87
CA GLN A 38 4.39 -4.65 -3.69
C GLN A 38 3.72 -3.58 -2.83
N ILE A 39 2.42 -3.72 -2.57
CA ILE A 39 1.66 -2.80 -1.71
C ILE A 39 1.24 -3.48 -0.41
N THR A 40 1.35 -2.76 0.71
CA THR A 40 0.99 -3.21 2.05
C THR A 40 0.33 -2.07 2.84
N PHE A 41 -0.69 -2.39 3.63
CA PHE A 41 -1.39 -1.45 4.50
C PHE A 41 -1.11 -1.82 5.96
N GLN A 42 -0.56 -0.88 6.73
CA GLN A 42 -0.14 -1.14 8.10
C GLN A 42 -1.34 -1.58 8.96
N GLY A 43 -1.25 -2.79 9.53
CA GLY A 43 -2.26 -3.33 10.43
C GLY A 43 -3.59 -3.71 9.76
N HIS A 44 -3.64 -3.80 8.43
CA HIS A 44 -4.85 -4.17 7.70
C HIS A 44 -4.60 -5.35 6.76
N SER A 45 -5.41 -6.40 6.90
CA SER A 45 -5.50 -7.44 5.87
C SER A 45 -6.31 -6.95 4.67
N LEU A 46 -5.98 -7.45 3.49
CA LEU A 46 -6.66 -7.14 2.23
C LEU A 46 -7.48 -8.35 1.81
N THR A 47 -8.76 -8.17 1.48
CA THR A 47 -9.56 -9.23 0.86
C THR A 47 -9.56 -9.02 -0.65
N LEU A 48 -8.73 -9.75 -1.38
CA LEU A 48 -8.68 -9.70 -2.85
C LEU A 48 -9.98 -10.25 -3.44
N ILE A 49 -10.59 -9.52 -4.37
CA ILE A 49 -11.89 -9.86 -4.97
C ILE A 49 -11.92 -9.83 -6.50
N ALA A 50 -10.96 -9.19 -7.17
CA ALA A 50 -10.84 -9.23 -8.62
C ALA A 50 -9.40 -9.02 -9.09
N THR A 51 -9.08 -9.56 -10.26
CA THR A 51 -7.82 -9.35 -10.98
C THR A 51 -8.14 -8.99 -12.43
N ASP A 52 -7.50 -7.93 -12.94
CA ASP A 52 -7.65 -7.43 -14.31
C ASP A 52 -9.08 -7.18 -14.81
N GLY A 53 -10.02 -6.98 -13.88
CA GLY A 53 -11.43 -6.72 -14.17
C GLY A 53 -12.32 -7.95 -14.01
N GLU A 54 -11.74 -9.14 -13.83
CA GLU A 54 -12.47 -10.38 -13.61
C GLU A 54 -12.57 -10.69 -12.10
N PRO A 55 -13.77 -10.96 -11.56
CA PRO A 55 -13.93 -11.38 -10.18
C PRO A 55 -13.19 -12.68 -9.88
N VAL A 56 -12.63 -12.78 -8.69
CA VAL A 56 -12.04 -14.02 -8.16
C VAL A 56 -12.75 -14.44 -6.88
N GLN A 57 -12.55 -15.69 -6.47
CA GLN A 57 -12.96 -16.12 -5.13
C GLN A 57 -12.24 -15.24 -4.10
N PRO A 58 -12.95 -14.67 -3.10
CA PRO A 58 -12.31 -13.80 -2.12
C PRO A 58 -11.18 -14.50 -1.36
N VAL A 59 -9.99 -13.90 -1.37
CA VAL A 59 -8.82 -14.42 -0.64
C VAL A 59 -8.27 -13.34 0.27
N GLN A 60 -8.00 -13.68 1.52
CA GLN A 60 -7.33 -12.78 2.47
C GLN A 60 -5.81 -12.83 2.25
N VAL A 61 -5.21 -11.65 2.07
CA VAL A 61 -3.78 -11.47 1.84
C VAL A 61 -3.28 -10.25 2.61
N ASP A 62 -2.00 -10.23 2.97
CA ASP A 62 -1.40 -9.07 3.66
C ASP A 62 -0.77 -8.07 2.68
N THR A 63 -0.49 -8.53 1.47
CA THR A 63 0.14 -7.74 0.43
C THR A 63 -0.36 -8.15 -0.94
N VAL A 64 -0.36 -7.20 -1.87
CA VAL A 64 -0.57 -7.46 -3.29
C VAL A 64 0.73 -7.15 -4.02
N ILE A 65 1.22 -8.12 -4.79
CA ILE A 65 2.30 -7.93 -5.74
C ILE A 65 1.67 -7.81 -7.12
N SER A 66 2.01 -6.75 -7.85
CA SER A 66 1.43 -6.43 -9.15
C SER A 66 2.53 -6.03 -10.13
N PHE A 67 2.43 -6.48 -11.36
CA PHE A 67 3.25 -6.06 -12.49
C PHE A 67 2.60 -4.89 -13.24
N SER A 68 3.40 -4.18 -14.03
CA SER A 68 2.90 -3.07 -14.84
C SER A 68 1.77 -3.51 -15.76
N GLY A 69 0.66 -2.76 -15.75
CA GLY A 69 -0.55 -3.04 -16.50
C GLY A 69 -1.61 -3.86 -15.75
N GLU A 70 -1.25 -4.51 -14.65
CA GLU A 70 -2.20 -5.30 -13.86
C GLU A 70 -3.09 -4.41 -12.97
N ARG A 71 -4.29 -4.92 -12.69
CA ARG A 71 -5.25 -4.31 -11.77
C ARG A 71 -5.69 -5.32 -10.73
N TYR A 72 -5.76 -4.89 -9.49
CA TYR A 72 -6.29 -5.68 -8.39
C TYR A 72 -7.34 -4.91 -7.62
N ASP A 73 -8.48 -5.54 -7.40
CA ASP A 73 -9.49 -5.00 -6.51
C ASP A 73 -9.47 -5.77 -5.20
N PHE A 74 -9.34 -5.05 -4.09
CA PHE A 74 -9.38 -5.63 -2.77
C PHE A 74 -10.20 -4.78 -1.82
N VAL A 75 -10.75 -5.43 -0.79
CA VAL A 75 -11.51 -4.78 0.27
C VAL A 75 -10.64 -4.62 1.50
N ILE A 76 -10.68 -3.42 2.08
CA ILE A 76 -10.16 -3.14 3.43
C ILE A 76 -11.35 -2.87 4.35
N ASN A 77 -11.31 -3.50 5.53
CA ASN A 77 -12.22 -3.21 6.63
C ASN A 77 -11.61 -2.11 7.51
N ALA A 78 -12.38 -1.08 7.83
CA ALA A 78 -11.95 -0.01 8.73
C ALA A 78 -12.17 -0.42 10.20
N ASP A 79 -11.53 -1.50 10.63
CA ASP A 79 -11.72 -2.16 11.93
C ASP A 79 -10.61 -1.88 12.96
N GLN A 80 -9.58 -1.12 12.58
CA GLN A 80 -8.51 -0.70 13.48
C GLN A 80 -8.91 0.51 14.33
N PRO A 81 -8.21 0.78 15.45
CA PRO A 81 -8.43 1.99 16.24
C PRO A 81 -8.35 3.27 15.40
N VAL A 82 -9.10 4.31 15.80
CA VAL A 82 -9.07 5.59 15.09
C VAL A 82 -7.65 6.17 15.11
N GLY A 83 -7.03 6.24 13.94
CA GLY A 83 -5.63 6.61 13.79
C GLY A 83 -5.28 6.95 12.35
N ALA A 84 -3.99 7.09 12.09
CA ALA A 84 -3.42 7.13 10.75
C ALA A 84 -2.38 6.02 10.64
N TYR A 85 -2.38 5.35 9.48
CA TYR A 85 -1.62 4.14 9.21
C TYR A 85 -0.84 4.31 7.92
N TRP A 86 0.36 3.72 7.85
CA TRP A 86 1.16 3.75 6.63
C TRP A 86 0.58 2.84 5.55
N ILE A 87 0.59 3.33 4.32
CA ILE A 87 0.50 2.51 3.10
C ILE A 87 1.90 2.52 2.51
N GLN A 88 2.47 1.35 2.27
CA GLN A 88 3.80 1.21 1.69
C GLN A 88 3.71 0.57 0.32
N LEU A 89 4.37 1.18 -0.66
CA LEU A 89 4.62 0.62 -1.98
C LEU A 89 6.13 0.43 -2.16
N ARG A 90 6.55 -0.80 -2.48
CA ARG A 90 7.95 -1.15 -2.76
C ARG A 90 8.10 -1.67 -4.18
N GLY A 91 9.11 -1.19 -4.89
CA GLY A 91 9.55 -1.79 -6.15
C GLY A 91 10.41 -3.01 -5.86
N LEU A 92 10.04 -4.15 -6.40
CA LEU A 92 10.79 -5.41 -6.30
C LEU A 92 11.68 -5.63 -7.53
N GLY A 93 12.44 -6.72 -7.53
CA GLY A 93 13.33 -7.08 -8.64
C GLY A 93 14.41 -6.02 -8.87
N GLU A 94 14.59 -5.60 -10.13
CA GLU A 94 15.59 -4.57 -10.50
C GLU A 94 15.35 -3.23 -9.79
N CYS A 95 14.11 -2.87 -9.49
CA CYS A 95 13.80 -1.65 -8.74
C CYS A 95 14.21 -1.74 -7.26
N GLY A 96 14.38 -2.95 -6.76
CA GLY A 96 14.89 -3.19 -5.41
C GLY A 96 16.36 -2.82 -5.25
N ILE A 97 17.16 -2.92 -6.32
CA ILE A 97 18.56 -2.46 -6.34
C ILE A 97 18.64 -0.96 -6.08
N LYS A 98 17.70 -0.19 -6.67
CA LYS A 98 17.56 1.24 -6.44
C LYS A 98 16.77 1.57 -5.17
N ARG A 99 16.33 0.56 -4.42
CA ARG A 99 15.55 0.70 -3.18
C ARG A 99 14.33 1.57 -3.39
N ALA A 100 13.67 1.41 -4.54
CA ALA A 100 12.54 2.23 -4.92
C ALA A 100 11.35 1.92 -3.99
N GLN A 101 10.87 2.95 -3.28
CA GLN A 101 9.66 2.86 -2.48
C GLN A 101 8.95 4.22 -2.45
N GLN A 102 7.67 4.18 -2.12
CA GLN A 102 6.89 5.36 -1.79
C GLN A 102 5.86 5.03 -0.71
N LEU A 103 5.48 6.05 0.06
CA LEU A 103 4.50 5.95 1.13
C LEU A 103 3.23 6.72 0.79
N ALA A 104 2.14 6.32 1.44
CA ALA A 104 0.90 7.08 1.55
C ALA A 104 0.29 6.85 2.95
N ILE A 105 -0.81 7.53 3.26
CA ILE A 105 -1.44 7.50 4.57
C ILE A 105 -2.88 7.00 4.43
N LEU A 106 -3.23 5.96 5.18
CA LEU A 106 -4.61 5.55 5.41
C LEU A 106 -5.08 6.19 6.72
N ARG A 107 -6.00 7.16 6.62
CA ARG A 107 -6.47 7.96 7.75
C ARG A 107 -7.88 7.59 8.14
N TYR A 108 -8.11 7.26 9.40
CA TYR A 108 -9.46 7.12 9.93
C TYR A 108 -10.08 8.52 10.15
N ALA A 109 -11.37 8.65 9.85
CA ALA A 109 -12.11 9.91 10.02
C ALA A 109 -12.02 10.40 11.47
N ARG A 110 -11.68 11.67 11.65
CA ARG A 110 -11.35 12.32 12.95
C ARG A 110 -10.05 11.85 13.61
N GLY A 111 -9.28 10.98 12.95
CA GLY A 111 -7.92 10.64 13.36
C GLY A 111 -6.89 11.73 13.02
N PRO A 112 -5.65 11.59 13.53
CA PRO A 112 -4.54 12.48 13.19
C PRO A 112 -4.23 12.45 11.68
N TYR A 113 -3.50 13.45 11.19
CA TYR A 113 -3.07 13.50 9.78
C TYR A 113 -1.79 12.71 9.51
N GLN A 114 -1.06 12.32 10.54
CA GLN A 114 0.18 11.58 10.44
C GLN A 114 0.12 10.30 11.28
N PRO A 115 0.65 9.17 10.79
CA PRO A 115 0.81 7.97 11.59
C PRO A 115 1.70 8.22 12.81
N ALA A 116 1.38 7.58 13.93
CA ALA A 116 2.17 7.69 15.16
C ALA A 116 3.48 6.87 15.10
N SER A 117 3.52 5.84 14.25
CA SER A 117 4.71 5.03 14.03
C SER A 117 5.67 5.70 13.05
N ALA A 118 6.98 5.43 13.21
CA ALA A 118 7.99 5.90 12.27
C ALA A 118 7.67 5.43 10.84
N PRO A 119 7.99 6.23 9.81
CA PRO A 119 7.80 5.82 8.43
C PRO A 119 8.63 4.56 8.13
N PRO A 120 8.03 3.54 7.48
CA PRO A 120 8.77 2.33 7.13
C PRO A 120 9.85 2.65 6.10
N THR A 121 10.92 1.85 6.13
CA THR A 121 12.01 1.94 5.15
C THR A 121 11.91 0.80 4.15
N TYR A 122 12.76 0.82 3.13
CA TYR A 122 12.78 -0.24 2.13
C TYR A 122 13.14 -1.61 2.77
N ASP A 123 14.18 -1.64 3.62
CA ASP A 123 14.65 -2.87 4.29
C ASP A 123 13.78 -3.26 5.48
N VAL A 124 13.41 -2.27 6.29
CA VAL A 124 12.52 -2.45 7.45
C VAL A 124 11.15 -1.95 7.04
N GLY A 125 10.49 -2.76 6.20
CA GLY A 125 9.15 -2.49 5.68
C GLY A 125 8.06 -2.78 6.71
N LEU A 126 6.81 -2.56 6.29
CA LEU A 126 5.66 -2.99 7.07
C LEU A 126 5.66 -4.51 7.23
N PRO A 127 5.24 -5.04 8.41
CA PRO A 127 5.09 -6.48 8.62
C PRO A 127 4.21 -7.09 7.54
N GLN A 128 4.62 -8.24 7.02
CA GLN A 128 3.78 -9.08 6.17
C GLN A 128 3.20 -10.18 7.05
N GLY A 129 1.88 -10.22 7.16
CA GLY A 129 1.20 -11.12 8.09
C GLY A 129 0.97 -10.49 9.45
N VAL A 130 -0.23 -10.74 9.98
CA VAL A 130 -0.53 -10.73 11.41
C VAL A 130 -0.81 -12.16 11.82
#